data_AF-A0A935FYG7-F1
#
_entry.id   AF-A0A935FYG7-F1
#
_cell.length_a   1.000
_cell.length_b   1.000
_cell.length_c   1.000
_cell.angle_alpha   90.00
_cell.angle_beta   90.00
_cell.angle_gamma   90.00
#
_symmetry.space_group_name_H-M   'P 1'
#
loop_
_entity.id
_entity.type
_entity.pdbx_description
1 polymer ?
#
loop_
_entity_poly.entity_id
_entity_poly.type
_entity_poly.pdbx_seq_one_letter_code
_entity_poly.pdbx_strand_id
1 'polypeptide(L)'
;MLTLHDIPGDHLAQIPVEPCLAATATVFVGTWYAPYKCKVTAVRFLPTLATTGNTTNTKNLNVILDDGTPAEIGNYDLPTGTNLVAGTPVALDVPAETAMAAGQCLRFEVEKVGTGVLVGAGTWLVTYVGG
;
A
#
# COMPACT_ATOMS: atom_id res chain seq x y z
N MET A 1 6.63 -16.48 -26.51
CA MET A 1 6.24 -16.61 -25.09
C MET A 1 5.46 -15.35 -24.77
N LEU A 2 4.19 -15.46 -24.35
CA LEU A 2 3.39 -14.30 -23.94
C LEU A 2 3.98 -13.76 -22.63
N THR A 3 4.18 -12.46 -22.54
CA THR A 3 4.56 -11.79 -21.29
C THR A 3 3.31 -11.29 -20.58
N LEU A 4 3.39 -10.98 -19.27
CA LEU A 4 2.24 -10.47 -18.51
C LEU A 4 1.60 -9.23 -19.18
N HIS A 5 2.41 -8.38 -19.81
CA HIS A 5 1.95 -7.24 -20.61
C HIS A 5 0.96 -7.64 -21.72
N ASP A 6 1.09 -8.83 -22.30
CA ASP A 6 0.31 -9.29 -23.45
C ASP A 6 -0.99 -10.00 -23.02
N ILE A 7 -1.22 -10.16 -21.71
CA ILE A 7 -2.39 -10.83 -21.16
C ILE A 7 -3.43 -9.75 -20.81
N PRO A 8 -4.60 -9.73 -21.48
CA PRO A 8 -5.64 -8.77 -21.17
C PRO A 8 -6.19 -8.94 -19.75
N GLY A 9 -6.53 -7.81 -19.12
CA GLY A 9 -7.23 -7.76 -17.83
C GLY A 9 -6.33 -7.34 -16.67
N ASP A 10 -6.94 -7.30 -15.48
CA ASP A 10 -6.23 -6.92 -14.26
C ASP A 10 -5.25 -8.02 -13.82
N HIS A 11 -4.07 -7.58 -13.42
CA HIS A 11 -3.07 -8.37 -12.73
C HIS A 11 -2.98 -7.93 -11.28
N LEU A 12 -2.59 -8.87 -10.42
CA LEU A 12 -2.44 -8.63 -9.00
C LEU A 12 -1.01 -8.92 -8.57
N ALA A 13 -0.34 -7.93 -7.98
CA ALA A 13 0.90 -8.12 -7.24
C ALA A 13 0.61 -8.10 -5.73
N GLN A 14 1.30 -8.97 -5.00
CA GLN A 14 1.16 -9.13 -3.55
C GLN A 14 2.51 -8.85 -2.89
N ILE A 15 2.52 -7.94 -1.93
CA ILE A 15 3.72 -7.53 -1.21
C ILE A 15 3.45 -7.78 0.29
N PRO A 16 3.86 -8.95 0.83
CA PRO A 16 3.67 -9.25 2.23
C PRO A 16 4.55 -8.36 3.10
N VAL A 17 4.04 -7.93 4.25
CA VAL A 17 4.75 -7.06 5.19
C VAL A 17 4.58 -7.54 6.62
N GLU A 18 5.65 -7.40 7.38
CA GLU A 18 5.68 -7.71 8.81
C GLU A 18 4.91 -6.65 9.63
N PRO A 19 4.48 -6.98 10.86
CA PRO A 19 3.83 -6.02 11.74
C PRO A 19 4.73 -4.81 12.03
N CYS A 20 4.13 -3.62 12.01
CA CYS A 20 4.81 -2.37 12.37
C CYS A 20 4.38 -1.94 13.78
N LEU A 21 5.25 -2.20 14.77
CA LEU A 21 5.02 -1.91 16.19
C LEU A 21 4.63 -0.45 16.43
N ALA A 22 3.75 -0.19 17.40
CA ALA A 22 3.28 1.15 17.77
C ALA A 22 4.41 2.19 17.88
N ALA A 23 5.52 1.83 18.54
CA ALA A 23 6.66 2.72 18.76
C ALA A 23 7.51 3.00 17.51
N THR A 24 7.48 2.11 16.51
CA THR A 24 8.27 2.23 15.27
C THR A 24 7.97 3.54 14.58
N ALA A 25 9.03 4.32 14.30
CA ALA A 25 8.96 5.56 13.54
C ALA A 25 8.43 5.30 12.11
N THR A 26 8.08 6.37 11.39
CA THR A 26 7.69 6.30 9.99
C THR A 26 8.70 5.48 9.18
N VAL A 27 8.21 4.49 8.44
CA VAL A 27 9.07 3.50 7.77
C VAL A 27 8.43 2.96 6.50
N PHE A 28 9.24 2.74 5.46
CA PHE A 28 8.85 1.97 4.29
C PHE A 28 8.85 0.48 4.61
N VAL A 29 7.71 -0.18 4.39
CA VAL A 29 7.51 -1.60 4.71
C VAL A 29 7.50 -2.49 3.47
N GLY A 30 7.43 -1.93 2.28
CA GLY A 30 7.48 -2.69 1.03
C GLY A 30 7.62 -1.81 -0.19
N THR A 31 7.99 -2.44 -1.30
CA THR A 31 8.12 -1.79 -2.61
C THR A 31 7.57 -2.71 -3.68
N TRP A 32 6.82 -2.13 -4.62
CA TRP A 32 6.42 -2.78 -5.86
C TRP A 32 7.05 -2.03 -7.03
N TYR A 33 7.69 -2.76 -7.95
CA TYR A 33 8.25 -2.22 -9.18
C TYR A 33 7.33 -2.57 -10.35
N ALA A 34 7.01 -1.58 -11.18
CA ALA A 34 6.25 -1.79 -12.41
C ALA A 34 7.06 -2.68 -13.36
N PRO A 35 6.57 -3.90 -13.68
CA PRO A 35 7.34 -4.84 -14.51
C PRO A 35 7.45 -4.40 -15.97
N TYR A 36 6.54 -3.54 -16.41
CA TYR A 36 6.45 -2.93 -17.73
C TYR A 36 5.64 -1.63 -17.62
N LYS A 37 5.50 -0.91 -18.74
CA LYS A 37 4.62 0.25 -18.80
C LYS A 37 3.17 -0.19 -18.57
N CYS A 38 2.56 0.27 -17.48
CA CYS A 38 1.24 -0.18 -17.05
C CYS A 38 0.46 0.95 -16.40
N LYS A 39 -0.78 0.66 -16.00
CA LYS A 39 -1.59 1.52 -15.15
C LYS A 39 -1.95 0.77 -13.87
N VAL A 40 -1.70 1.39 -12.72
CA VAL A 40 -2.20 0.90 -11.43
C VAL A 40 -3.66 1.33 -11.31
N THR A 41 -4.54 0.35 -11.16
CA THR A 41 -6.00 0.56 -11.11
C THR A 41 -6.53 0.55 -9.69
N ALA A 42 -5.83 -0.09 -8.75
CA ALA A 42 -6.15 -0.04 -7.33
C ALA A 42 -4.94 -0.42 -6.46
N VAL A 43 -4.85 0.18 -5.29
CA VAL A 43 -3.99 -0.30 -4.19
C VAL A 43 -4.87 -0.62 -3.00
N ARG A 44 -4.66 -1.79 -2.40
CA ARG A 44 -5.36 -2.23 -1.18
C ARG A 44 -4.36 -2.75 -0.16
N PHE A 45 -4.69 -2.67 1.11
CA PHE A 45 -3.99 -3.40 2.17
C PHE A 45 -4.91 -4.49 2.71
N LEU A 46 -4.44 -5.73 2.73
CA LEU A 46 -5.14 -6.88 3.33
C LEU A 46 -4.46 -7.22 4.67
N PRO A 47 -5.07 -6.86 5.81
CA PRO A 47 -4.53 -7.21 7.12
C PRO A 47 -4.71 -8.71 7.36
N THR A 48 -3.65 -9.40 7.80
CA THR A 48 -3.74 -10.78 8.31
C THR A 48 -3.90 -10.81 9.83
N LEU A 49 -3.48 -9.73 10.51
CA LEU A 49 -3.71 -9.47 11.92
C LEU A 49 -4.50 -8.17 12.10
N ALA A 50 -5.48 -8.18 13.01
CA ALA A 50 -6.31 -7.02 13.27
C ALA A 50 -5.52 -5.88 13.95
N THR A 51 -5.87 -4.64 13.61
CA THR A 51 -5.36 -3.42 14.24
C THR A 51 -6.53 -2.67 14.86
N THR A 52 -6.42 -2.32 16.14
CA THR A 52 -7.43 -1.48 16.81
C THR A 52 -6.90 -0.06 16.96
N GLY A 53 -7.52 0.91 16.29
CA GLY A 53 -7.19 2.32 16.47
C GLY A 53 -7.61 2.79 17.87
N ASN A 54 -6.65 3.20 18.71
CA ASN A 54 -6.93 3.76 20.04
C ASN A 54 -6.90 5.30 20.02
N THR A 55 -7.44 5.94 21.06
CA THR A 55 -7.76 7.37 21.09
C THR A 55 -6.59 8.35 21.02
N THR A 56 -5.36 7.88 21.11
CA THR A 56 -4.18 8.74 21.29
C THR A 56 -3.06 8.46 20.29
N ASN A 57 -3.20 7.40 19.48
CA ASN A 57 -2.10 6.87 18.69
C ASN A 57 -2.60 6.44 17.31
N THR A 58 -2.12 7.09 16.25
CA THR A 58 -2.54 6.78 14.87
C THR A 58 -1.33 6.38 14.04
N LYS A 59 -1.57 5.59 13.00
CA LYS A 59 -0.61 5.37 11.93
C LYS A 59 -1.35 5.49 10.61
N ASN A 60 -0.67 5.98 9.59
CA ASN A 60 -1.26 6.06 8.26
C ASN A 60 -0.57 5.05 7.35
N LEU A 61 -1.35 4.48 6.45
CA LEU A 61 -0.86 3.61 5.39
C LEU A 61 -0.74 4.47 4.13
N ASN A 62 0.48 4.79 3.70
CA ASN A 62 0.70 5.69 2.58
C ASN A 62 1.26 4.93 1.36
N VAL A 63 0.85 5.35 0.18
CA VAL A 63 1.35 4.89 -1.11
C VAL A 63 2.17 6.02 -1.71
N ILE A 64 3.48 5.77 -1.85
CA ILE A 64 4.44 6.74 -2.35
C ILE A 64 4.85 6.33 -3.76
N LEU A 65 4.60 7.17 -4.75
CA LEU A 65 5.24 7.03 -6.06
C LEU A 65 6.68 7.54 -5.96
N ASP A 66 7.64 6.70 -6.34
CA ASP A 66 9.05 7.08 -6.38
C ASP A 66 9.59 6.94 -7.81
N ASP A 67 9.63 8.08 -8.48
CA ASP A 67 10.18 8.29 -9.82
C ASP A 67 11.45 9.17 -9.81
N GLY A 68 12.09 9.28 -8.64
CA GLY A 68 13.21 10.18 -8.38
C GLY A 68 12.83 11.38 -7.51
N THR A 69 11.55 11.74 -7.41
CA THR A 69 11.04 12.68 -6.39
C THR A 69 9.85 12.05 -5.67
N PRO A 70 10.08 11.41 -4.51
CA PRO A 70 9.01 10.73 -3.77
C PRO A 70 7.81 11.63 -3.49
N ALA A 71 6.63 11.19 -3.92
CA ALA A 71 5.38 11.87 -3.67
C ALA A 71 4.32 10.89 -3.17
N GLU A 72 3.59 11.28 -2.12
CA GLU A 72 2.40 10.55 -1.71
C GLU A 72 1.33 10.68 -2.79
N ILE A 73 0.81 9.54 -3.23
CA ILE A 73 -0.24 9.45 -4.25
C ILE A 73 -1.53 8.84 -3.69
N GLY A 74 -1.59 8.53 -2.40
CA GLY A 74 -2.78 8.02 -1.75
C GLY A 74 -2.48 7.44 -0.38
N ASN A 75 -3.49 7.42 0.47
CA ASN A 75 -3.35 7.00 1.86
C ASN A 75 -4.61 6.28 2.37
N TYR A 76 -4.46 5.67 3.54
CA TYR A 76 -5.55 5.26 4.41
C TYR A 76 -5.15 5.56 5.84
N ASP A 77 -5.82 6.54 6.41
CA ASP A 77 -5.55 6.98 7.77
C ASP A 77 -6.19 6.01 8.76
N LEU A 78 -5.49 5.72 9.86
CA LEU A 78 -6.06 5.01 11.01
C LEU A 78 -6.27 5.98 12.16
N PRO A 79 -7.25 6.91 12.08
CA PRO A 79 -7.59 7.74 13.21
C PRO A 79 -8.20 6.89 14.33
N THR A 80 -8.31 7.48 15.50
CA THR A 80 -9.05 6.94 16.65
C THR A 80 -10.36 6.27 16.23
N GLY A 81 -10.55 5.01 16.62
CA GLY A 81 -11.76 4.25 16.32
C GLY A 81 -11.82 3.62 14.93
N THR A 82 -10.82 3.84 14.05
CA THR A 82 -10.69 3.12 12.79
C THR A 82 -9.85 1.87 13.00
N ASN A 83 -10.43 0.72 12.64
CA ASN A 83 -9.81 -0.59 12.82
C ASN A 83 -9.44 -1.20 11.47
N LEU A 84 -8.34 -1.94 11.45
CA LEU A 84 -8.09 -2.91 10.39
C LEU A 84 -8.65 -4.25 10.85
N VAL A 85 -9.63 -4.77 10.11
CA VAL A 85 -10.22 -6.07 10.39
C VAL A 85 -9.44 -7.13 9.61
N ALA A 86 -8.96 -8.15 10.31
CA ALA A 86 -8.23 -9.25 9.68
C ALA A 86 -9.08 -9.90 8.57
N GLY A 87 -8.47 -10.15 7.41
CA GLY A 87 -9.12 -10.73 6.25
C GLY A 87 -9.99 -9.77 5.43
N THR A 88 -10.13 -8.50 5.85
CA THR A 88 -10.92 -7.50 5.11
C THR A 88 -9.98 -6.50 4.43
N PRO A 89 -9.88 -6.49 3.09
CA PRO A 89 -9.07 -5.50 2.39
C PRO A 89 -9.60 -4.08 2.62
N VAL A 90 -8.70 -3.14 2.88
CA VAL A 90 -8.99 -1.70 2.85
C VAL A 90 -8.40 -1.10 1.57
N ALA A 91 -9.17 -0.25 0.90
CA ALA A 91 -8.71 0.47 -0.28
C ALA A 91 -7.95 1.73 0.13
N LEU A 92 -6.84 2.00 -0.54
CA LEU A 92 -6.11 3.25 -0.41
C LEU A 92 -6.68 4.26 -1.42
N ASP A 93 -6.74 5.53 -1.04
CA ASP A 93 -7.26 6.60 -1.90
C ASP A 93 -6.23 7.04 -2.96
N VAL A 94 -5.91 6.14 -3.88
CA VAL A 94 -5.02 6.40 -5.01
C VAL A 94 -5.80 6.90 -6.24
N PRO A 95 -5.26 7.82 -7.07
CA PRO A 95 -5.87 8.22 -8.32
C PRO A 95 -6.28 7.02 -9.18
N ALA A 96 -7.45 7.12 -9.80
CA ALA A 96 -7.87 6.15 -10.79
C ALA A 96 -6.87 6.14 -11.96
N GLU A 97 -6.28 4.98 -12.23
CA GLU A 97 -5.31 4.77 -13.32
C GLU A 97 -3.98 5.53 -13.20
N THR A 98 -3.24 5.34 -12.10
CA THR A 98 -1.87 5.85 -11.99
C THR A 98 -0.96 5.21 -13.04
N ALA A 99 -0.52 6.01 -14.02
CA ALA A 99 0.38 5.54 -15.07
C ALA A 99 1.79 5.28 -14.52
N MET A 100 2.36 4.13 -14.87
CA MET A 100 3.69 3.70 -14.44
C MET A 100 4.55 3.39 -15.67
N ALA A 101 5.74 3.95 -15.72
CA ALA A 101 6.81 3.51 -16.62
C ALA A 101 7.46 2.22 -16.10
N ALA A 102 8.05 1.44 -17.00
CA ALA A 102 8.79 0.23 -16.61
C ALA A 102 9.91 0.58 -15.62
N GLY A 103 9.96 -0.13 -14.50
CA GLY A 103 10.96 0.08 -13.44
C GLY A 103 10.63 1.20 -12.46
N GLN A 104 9.61 2.04 -12.69
CA GLN A 104 9.09 2.93 -11.64
C GLN A 104 8.53 2.11 -10.48
N CYS A 105 8.53 2.67 -9.27
CA CYS A 105 8.09 1.93 -8.10
C CYS A 105 7.07 2.68 -7.25
N LEU A 106 6.20 1.89 -6.64
CA LEU A 106 5.39 2.30 -5.50
C LEU A 106 6.07 1.79 -4.23
N ARG A 107 6.30 2.68 -3.28
CA ARG A 107 6.74 2.32 -1.93
C ARG A 107 5.57 2.45 -0.98
N PHE A 108 5.48 1.51 -0.06
CA PHE A 108 4.43 1.48 0.94
C PHE A 108 5.00 1.91 2.27
N GLU A 109 4.41 2.94 2.85
CA GLU A 109 4.86 3.53 4.10
C GLU A 109 3.83 3.27 5.20
N VAL A 110 4.34 3.00 6.39
CA VAL A 110 3.58 3.05 7.62
C VAL A 110 4.06 4.28 8.37
N GLU A 111 3.30 5.36 8.28
CA GLU A 111 3.60 6.64 8.92
C GLU A 111 3.19 6.61 10.38
N LYS A 112 4.08 7.06 11.27
CA LYS A 112 3.75 7.22 12.68
C LYS A 112 3.25 8.64 12.94
N VAL A 113 2.01 8.76 13.40
CA VAL A 113 1.45 10.02 13.86
C VAL A 113 1.22 9.97 15.37
N GLY A 114 1.81 10.92 16.08
CA GLY A 114 1.81 10.95 17.55
C GLY A 114 2.46 9.70 18.15
N THR A 115 1.71 8.97 18.98
CA THR A 115 2.23 7.84 19.75
C THR A 115 2.26 6.51 18.96
N GLY A 116 1.55 6.43 17.83
CA GLY A 116 1.50 5.26 16.92
C GLY A 116 0.65 4.07 17.40
N VAL A 117 -0.20 3.52 16.53
CA VAL A 117 -0.88 2.23 16.73
C VAL A 117 -0.04 1.08 16.14
N LEU A 118 -0.15 -0.13 16.70
CA LEU A 118 0.38 -1.31 16.03
C LEU A 118 -0.36 -1.50 14.70
N VAL A 119 0.33 -1.50 13.57
CA VAL A 119 -0.23 -2.05 12.33
C VAL A 119 0.16 -3.53 12.26
N GLY A 120 -0.82 -4.43 12.32
CA GLY A 120 -0.59 -5.86 12.20
C GLY A 120 0.05 -6.27 10.87
N ALA A 121 0.54 -7.52 10.79
CA ALA A 121 0.99 -8.09 9.53
C ALA A 121 -0.11 -8.01 8.46
N GLY A 122 0.31 -7.97 7.20
CA GLY A 122 -0.63 -7.93 6.09
C GLY A 122 0.05 -8.04 4.75
N THR A 123 -0.70 -7.71 3.70
CA THR A 123 -0.22 -7.76 2.32
C THR A 123 -0.75 -6.57 1.55
N TRP A 124 0.15 -5.83 0.92
CA TRP A 124 -0.24 -4.81 -0.05
C TRP A 124 -0.60 -5.50 -1.37
N LEU A 125 -1.74 -5.10 -1.91
CA LEU A 125 -2.34 -5.64 -3.13
C LEU A 125 -2.32 -4.52 -4.17
N VAL A 126 -1.49 -4.66 -5.19
CA VAL A 126 -1.45 -3.72 -6.33
C VAL A 126 -2.17 -4.36 -7.50
N THR A 127 -3.28 -3.77 -7.91
CA THR A 127 -4.00 -4.15 -9.13
C THR A 127 -3.51 -3.26 -10.27
N TYR A 128 -3.10 -3.86 -11.38
CA TYR A 128 -2.54 -3.14 -12.52
C TYR A 128 -2.88 -3.82 -13.84
N VAL A 129 -2.90 -3.06 -14.94
CA VAL A 129 -3.21 -3.55 -16.29
C VAL A 129 -2.12 -3.17 -17.28
N GLY A 130 -1.88 -4.04 -18.28
CA GLY A 130 -1.05 -3.74 -19.46
C GLY A 130 -1.52 -2.48 -20.18
N GLY A 131 -0.54 -1.68 -20.62
CA GLY A 131 -0.77 -0.42 -21.36
C GLY A 131 -0.85 -0.61 -22.87
#